data_AF-A0A1I6ZTB9-F1
#
_entry.id   AF-A0A1I6ZTB9-F1
#
_cell.length_a   1.000
_cell.length_b   1.000
_cell.length_c   1.000
_cell.angle_alpha   90.00
_cell.angle_beta   90.00
_cell.angle_gamma   90.00
#
_symmetry.space_group_name_H-M   'P 1'
#
loop_
_entity.id
_entity.type
_entity.pdbx_description
1 polymer ?
#
loop_
_entity_poly.entity_id
_entity_poly.type
_entity_poly.pdbx_seq_one_letter_code
_entity_poly.pdbx_strand_id
1 'polypeptide(L)'
;MSYSVFKLLKVLFLVFSIIGYTRYSIAQKGLIPVDLNTKVLNANHIVKGRVIDQTSLWVKNNTNIETHNLVELTTQFKGDCDTNLITIITKGGTIGNEKIIHTANLQLKEGEQGLFFLNNISGSYYHVFSEKQGFYKYEKGVAFDVFNLSSVTDLENDIRSFLGQPTVINLNMTPKSLGQGNNFSFYPNAITAGTNSLITITGSGFGTQGVDSVNYISFEDPEYHVTVYEPLDSVTDYLVWTDTLIKAYVPTKASTGLIRLTLNDVDYFSTDSLYVPYSVVNWNGEIIGLGNQNGSGGMSWSLNSNLDFYANSRLTSARNKWKCATGINWNNNL
;
A
#
# COMPACT_ATOMS: atom_id res chain seq x y z
N MET A 1 32.84 -51.26 -16.15
CA MET A 1 31.77 -50.71 -15.28
C MET A 1 30.49 -51.50 -15.52
N SER A 2 29.88 -52.04 -14.46
CA SER A 2 28.63 -52.80 -14.56
C SER A 2 27.47 -51.91 -15.02
N TYR A 3 26.51 -52.48 -15.76
CA TYR A 3 25.28 -51.82 -16.20
C TYR A 3 24.54 -51.10 -15.05
N SER A 4 24.61 -51.65 -13.83
CA SER A 4 24.08 -51.01 -12.61
C SER A 4 24.76 -49.68 -12.27
N VAL A 5 26.07 -49.56 -12.49
CA VAL A 5 26.83 -48.33 -12.21
C VAL A 5 26.45 -47.23 -13.20
N PHE A 6 26.22 -47.59 -14.47
CA PHE A 6 25.76 -46.66 -15.49
C PHE A 6 24.33 -46.15 -15.23
N LYS A 7 23.45 -47.02 -14.71
CA LYS A 7 22.07 -46.67 -14.35
C LYS A 7 22.04 -45.73 -13.13
N LEU A 8 22.89 -46.00 -12.13
CA LEU A 8 23.06 -45.14 -10.95
C LEU A 8 23.62 -43.76 -11.34
N LEU A 9 24.62 -43.71 -12.23
CA LEU A 9 25.20 -42.44 -12.71
C LEU A 9 24.19 -41.59 -13.48
N LYS A 10 23.33 -42.21 -14.31
CA LYS A 10 22.26 -41.50 -15.04
C LYS A 10 21.21 -40.93 -14.10
N VAL A 11 20.81 -41.67 -13.05
CA VAL A 11 19.87 -41.17 -12.04
C VAL A 11 20.48 -40.01 -11.25
N LEU A 12 21.75 -40.12 -10.85
CA LEU A 12 22.46 -39.04 -10.16
C LEU A 12 22.57 -37.78 -11.03
N PHE A 13 22.87 -37.93 -12.32
CA PHE A 13 22.94 -36.81 -13.27
C PHE A 13 21.57 -36.14 -13.49
N LEU A 14 20.49 -36.92 -13.49
CA LEU A 14 19.12 -36.40 -13.62
C LEU A 14 18.67 -35.64 -12.35
N VAL A 15 19.02 -36.15 -11.17
CA VAL A 15 18.75 -35.49 -9.86
C VAL A 15 19.58 -34.21 -9.72
N PHE A 16 20.85 -34.21 -10.12
CA PHE A 16 21.70 -33.01 -10.08
C PHE A 16 21.25 -31.95 -11.09
N SER A 17 20.70 -32.36 -12.24
CA SER A 17 20.11 -31.46 -13.22
C SER A 17 18.82 -30.82 -12.69
N ILE A 18 17.98 -31.54 -11.94
CA ILE A 18 16.73 -30.99 -11.35
C ILE A 18 17.03 -30.01 -10.21
N ILE A 19 18.07 -30.27 -9.40
CA ILE A 19 18.47 -29.39 -8.29
C ILE A 19 19.10 -28.09 -8.83
N GLY A 20 19.83 -28.16 -9.96
CA GLY A 20 20.46 -27.00 -10.62
C GLY A 20 19.50 -25.97 -11.24
N TYR A 21 18.23 -26.34 -11.48
CA TYR A 21 17.20 -25.43 -12.01
C TYR A 21 16.38 -24.69 -10.95
N THR A 22 16.65 -24.91 -9.65
CA THR A 22 16.10 -24.07 -8.58
C THR A 22 16.91 -22.77 -8.39
N ARG A 23 17.27 -22.13 -9.50
CA ARG A 23 17.76 -20.75 -9.49
C ARG A 23 16.54 -19.85 -9.24
N TYR A 24 16.50 -19.29 -8.04
CA TYR A 24 15.74 -18.11 -7.61
C TYR A 24 15.09 -17.35 -8.77
N SER A 25 13.83 -17.65 -9.04
CA SER A 25 12.96 -16.72 -9.76
C SER A 25 12.42 -15.72 -8.74
N ILE A 26 13.28 -14.82 -8.26
CA ILE A 26 12.81 -13.57 -7.65
C ILE A 26 12.66 -12.59 -8.81
N ALA A 27 11.53 -12.65 -9.48
CA ALA A 27 11.15 -11.69 -10.51
C ALA A 27 9.72 -11.23 -10.24
N GLN A 28 9.55 -10.59 -9.09
CA GLN A 28 8.60 -9.49 -8.95
C GLN A 28 9.46 -8.24 -8.81
N LYS A 29 9.98 -7.71 -9.92
CA LYS A 29 10.54 -6.35 -9.88
C LYS A 29 9.32 -5.43 -9.76
N GLY A 30 8.92 -5.18 -8.51
CA GLY A 30 8.02 -4.11 -8.16
C GLY A 30 8.67 -2.75 -8.40
N LEU A 31 8.20 -1.72 -7.70
CA LEU A 31 8.82 -0.40 -7.72
C LEU A 31 10.33 -0.50 -7.46
N ILE A 32 11.11 0.33 -8.15
CA ILE A 32 12.55 0.45 -7.90
C ILE A 32 12.73 1.58 -6.87
N PRO A 33 13.41 1.32 -5.73
CA PRO A 33 13.68 2.35 -4.74
C PRO A 33 14.40 3.55 -5.35
N VAL A 34 13.89 4.75 -5.07
CA VAL A 34 14.52 6.03 -5.36
C VAL A 34 15.03 6.57 -4.04
N ASP A 35 16.33 6.86 -3.97
CA ASP A 35 16.97 7.38 -2.77
C ASP A 35 16.54 8.83 -2.48
N LEU A 36 16.65 9.23 -1.21
CA LEU A 36 16.24 10.56 -0.75
C LEU A 36 16.96 11.69 -1.49
N ASN A 37 18.26 11.56 -1.76
CA ASN A 37 19.03 12.58 -2.46
C ASN A 37 18.51 12.78 -3.89
N THR A 38 18.24 11.69 -4.62
CA THR A 38 17.61 11.76 -5.94
C THR A 38 16.25 12.48 -5.88
N LYS A 39 15.43 12.24 -4.87
CA LYS A 39 14.15 12.96 -4.69
C LYS A 39 14.38 14.45 -4.45
N VAL A 40 15.28 14.80 -3.52
CA VAL A 40 15.61 16.20 -3.20
C VAL A 40 16.14 16.96 -4.41
N LEU A 41 17.01 16.33 -5.22
CA LEU A 41 17.59 16.94 -6.41
C LEU A 41 16.54 17.21 -7.50
N ASN A 42 15.68 16.24 -7.78
CA ASN A 42 14.76 16.28 -8.93
C ASN A 42 13.41 16.93 -8.65
N ALA A 43 13.02 17.11 -7.38
CA ALA A 43 11.81 17.84 -7.03
C ALA A 43 12.02 19.36 -7.17
N ASN A 44 11.10 20.06 -7.83
CA ASN A 44 11.09 21.52 -7.87
C ASN A 44 10.72 22.11 -6.50
N HIS A 45 9.77 21.49 -5.81
CA HIS A 45 9.32 21.90 -4.48
C HIS A 45 9.36 20.73 -3.49
N ILE A 46 9.65 21.03 -2.23
CA ILE A 46 9.56 20.08 -1.13
C ILE A 46 8.74 20.75 -0.04
N VAL A 47 7.55 20.24 0.21
CA VAL A 47 6.56 20.88 1.08
C VAL A 47 5.94 19.87 2.04
N LYS A 48 5.52 20.35 3.21
CA LYS A 48 4.69 19.60 4.15
C LYS A 48 3.28 20.15 4.12
N GLY A 49 2.28 19.27 4.10
CA GLY A 49 0.89 19.67 4.08
C GLY A 49 -0.07 18.53 4.44
N ARG A 50 -1.36 18.87 4.45
CA ARG A 50 -2.47 17.95 4.71
C ARG A 50 -3.48 18.01 3.57
N VAL A 51 -3.94 16.85 3.11
CA VAL A 51 -5.04 16.73 2.15
C VAL A 51 -6.33 17.10 2.87
N ILE A 52 -6.99 18.16 2.41
CA ILE A 52 -8.22 18.69 3.02
C ILE A 52 -9.48 18.43 2.20
N ASP A 53 -9.33 18.10 0.91
CA ASP A 53 -10.44 17.77 0.02
C ASP A 53 -9.94 16.97 -1.19
N GLN A 54 -10.83 16.20 -1.82
CA GLN A 54 -10.53 15.40 -3.00
C GLN A 54 -11.68 15.43 -4.01
N THR A 55 -11.34 15.64 -5.28
CA THR A 55 -12.33 15.57 -6.39
C THR A 55 -11.78 14.72 -7.53
N SER A 56 -12.52 13.69 -7.94
CA SER A 56 -12.19 12.87 -9.11
C SER A 56 -12.85 13.40 -10.38
N LEU A 57 -12.09 13.45 -11.48
CA LEU A 57 -12.51 13.95 -12.78
C LEU A 57 -12.19 12.96 -13.90
N TRP A 58 -13.10 12.82 -14.86
CA TRP A 58 -12.84 12.11 -16.10
C TRP A 58 -11.90 12.92 -16.99
N VAL A 59 -10.89 12.26 -17.56
CA VAL A 59 -9.94 12.84 -18.50
C VAL A 59 -9.81 11.99 -19.75
N LYS A 60 -9.19 12.55 -20.80
CA LYS A 60 -8.93 11.87 -22.10
C LYS A 60 -10.21 11.25 -22.70
N ASN A 61 -11.25 12.05 -22.90
CA ASN A 61 -12.55 11.61 -23.42
C ASN A 61 -13.17 10.47 -22.60
N ASN A 62 -13.14 10.59 -21.27
CA ASN A 62 -13.71 9.61 -20.33
C ASN A 62 -13.08 8.22 -20.38
N THR A 63 -11.79 8.13 -20.71
CA THR A 63 -11.05 6.85 -20.72
C THR A 63 -10.16 6.68 -19.49
N ASN A 64 -9.93 7.74 -18.72
CA ASN A 64 -9.16 7.68 -17.48
C ASN A 64 -9.74 8.62 -16.43
N ILE A 65 -9.45 8.36 -15.15
CA ILE A 65 -9.84 9.22 -14.03
C ILE A 65 -8.56 9.79 -13.42
N GLU A 66 -8.59 11.08 -13.09
CA GLU A 66 -7.59 11.74 -12.25
C GLU A 66 -8.28 12.24 -10.98
N THR A 67 -7.54 12.27 -9.87
CA THR A 67 -8.01 12.81 -8.59
C THR A 67 -7.19 14.05 -8.26
N HIS A 68 -7.91 15.15 -8.07
CA HIS A 68 -7.39 16.43 -7.62
C HIS A 68 -7.45 16.44 -6.10
N ASN A 69 -6.30 16.50 -5.46
CA ASN A 69 -6.16 16.51 -4.01
C ASN A 69 -5.83 17.94 -3.59
N LEU A 70 -6.75 18.60 -2.91
CA LEU A 70 -6.49 19.93 -2.36
C LEU A 70 -5.66 19.77 -1.09
N VAL A 71 -4.49 20.40 -1.06
CA VAL A 71 -3.52 20.27 0.03
C VAL A 71 -3.25 21.64 0.65
N GLU A 72 -3.45 21.71 1.96
CA GLU A 72 -3.08 22.86 2.79
C GLU A 72 -1.63 22.70 3.27
N LEU A 73 -0.78 23.63 2.85
CA LEU A 73 0.64 23.66 3.16
C LEU A 73 0.89 24.27 4.54
N THR A 74 1.77 23.62 5.29
CA THR A 74 2.19 24.07 6.63
C THR A 74 3.67 24.45 6.67
N THR A 75 4.50 23.89 5.79
CA THR A 75 5.93 24.19 5.73
C THR A 75 6.46 24.00 4.32
N GLN A 76 7.35 24.89 3.88
CA GLN A 76 8.06 24.79 2.60
C GLN A 76 9.56 24.64 2.90
N PHE A 77 10.20 23.65 2.30
CA PHE A 77 11.63 23.36 2.47
C PHE A 77 12.43 23.77 1.24
N LYS A 78 11.88 23.54 0.04
CA LYS A 78 12.49 23.87 -1.24
C LYS A 78 11.42 24.41 -2.18
N GLY A 79 11.77 25.45 -2.94
CA GLY A 79 10.89 26.10 -3.91
C GLY A 79 9.76 26.88 -3.24
N ASP A 80 9.38 28.01 -3.83
CA ASP A 80 8.32 28.86 -3.29
C ASP A 80 6.98 28.53 -3.97
N CYS A 81 5.95 28.25 -3.17
CA CYS A 81 4.57 28.16 -3.63
C CYS A 81 3.88 29.52 -3.44
N ASP A 82 3.22 30.01 -4.49
CA ASP A 82 2.50 31.30 -4.48
C ASP A 82 1.33 31.32 -3.48
N THR A 83 0.83 30.13 -3.13
CA THR A 83 -0.32 29.92 -2.24
C THR A 83 -0.02 28.82 -1.22
N ASN A 84 -0.67 28.89 -0.06
CA ASN A 84 -0.66 27.80 0.92
C ASN A 84 -1.68 26.69 0.56
N LEU A 85 -2.49 26.88 -0.48
CA LEU A 85 -3.42 25.89 -1.00
C LEU A 85 -2.97 25.49 -2.40
N ILE A 86 -2.59 24.23 -2.56
CA ILE A 86 -2.15 23.68 -3.84
C ILE A 86 -3.00 22.46 -4.21
N THR A 87 -3.04 22.13 -5.50
CA THR A 87 -3.69 20.89 -5.97
C THR A 87 -2.63 19.90 -6.42
N ILE A 88 -2.59 18.72 -5.79
CA ILE A 88 -1.79 17.59 -6.24
C ILE A 88 -2.67 16.68 -7.10
N ILE A 89 -2.26 16.43 -8.33
CA ILE A 89 -2.97 15.52 -9.24
C ILE A 89 -2.38 14.12 -9.14
N THR A 90 -3.23 13.13 -8.83
CA THR A 90 -2.89 11.70 -8.84
C THR A 90 -3.73 10.96 -9.88
N LYS A 91 -3.15 9.97 -10.56
CA LYS A 91 -3.92 9.15 -11.53
C LYS A 91 -4.76 8.09 -10.81
N GLY A 92 -5.97 7.88 -11.32
CA GLY A 92 -6.99 7.06 -10.68
C GLY A 92 -7.95 7.91 -9.86
N GLY A 93 -8.99 7.26 -9.35
CA GLY A 93 -10.07 7.91 -8.62
C GLY A 93 -11.38 7.14 -8.74
N THR A 94 -12.45 7.71 -8.21
CA THR A 94 -13.78 7.10 -8.19
C THR A 94 -14.82 8.12 -8.64
N ILE A 95 -15.67 7.76 -9.60
CA ILE A 95 -16.80 8.58 -10.06
C ILE A 95 -18.03 7.68 -10.14
N GLY A 96 -18.99 7.90 -9.23
CA GLY A 96 -20.16 7.02 -9.12
C GLY A 96 -19.74 5.57 -8.84
N ASN A 97 -20.06 4.67 -9.77
CA ASN A 97 -19.68 3.24 -9.68
C ASN A 97 -18.39 2.87 -10.43
N GLU A 98 -17.72 3.85 -11.04
CA GLU A 98 -16.50 3.63 -11.80
C GLU A 98 -15.29 3.96 -10.93
N LYS A 99 -14.33 3.03 -10.86
CA LYS A 99 -13.10 3.20 -10.08
C LYS A 99 -11.90 2.77 -10.91
N ILE A 100 -10.90 3.66 -11.02
CA ILE A 100 -9.62 3.35 -11.66
C ILE A 100 -8.51 3.39 -10.61
N ILE A 101 -7.76 2.30 -10.53
CA ILE A 101 -6.63 2.15 -9.61
C ILE A 101 -5.36 1.88 -10.44
N HIS A 102 -4.33 2.68 -10.22
CA HIS A 102 -3.00 2.43 -10.74
C HIS A 102 -2.10 1.95 -9.60
N THR A 103 -1.83 0.65 -9.54
CA THR A 103 -1.13 0.02 -8.40
C THR A 103 0.28 0.56 -8.16
N ALA A 104 0.94 1.12 -9.18
CA ALA A 104 2.27 1.72 -9.03
C ALA A 104 2.23 3.21 -8.64
N ASN A 105 1.07 3.85 -8.67
CA ASN A 105 0.94 5.30 -8.50
C ASN A 105 0.50 5.67 -7.09
N LEU A 106 0.78 6.92 -6.72
CA LEU A 106 0.33 7.46 -5.45
C LEU A 106 -1.20 7.58 -5.42
N GLN A 107 -1.80 7.15 -4.32
CA GLN A 107 -3.19 7.41 -3.99
C GLN A 107 -3.19 8.12 -2.64
N LEU A 108 -3.73 9.33 -2.61
CA LEU A 108 -3.91 10.10 -1.40
C LEU A 108 -5.31 9.86 -0.87
N LYS A 109 -5.51 10.06 0.43
CA LYS A 109 -6.82 10.13 1.07
C LYS A 109 -6.98 11.46 1.80
N GLU A 110 -8.20 11.96 1.87
CA GLU A 110 -8.54 13.10 2.73
C GLU A 110 -8.07 12.85 4.17
N GLY A 111 -7.53 13.89 4.81
CA GLY A 111 -6.97 13.81 6.16
C GLY A 111 -5.51 13.36 6.23
N GLU A 112 -4.97 12.71 5.19
CA GLU A 112 -3.56 12.36 5.15
C GLU A 112 -2.67 13.61 5.16
N GLN A 113 -1.65 13.56 5.99
CA GLN A 113 -0.64 14.60 6.09
C GLN A 113 0.74 14.00 5.86
N GLY A 114 1.66 14.82 5.39
CA GLY A 114 3.01 14.36 5.15
C GLY A 114 3.84 15.34 4.35
N LEU A 115 4.96 14.82 3.88
CA LEU A 115 5.92 15.55 3.08
C LEU A 115 5.83 15.10 1.62
N PHE A 116 5.75 16.09 0.73
CA PHE A 116 5.62 15.89 -0.71
C PHE A 116 6.84 16.44 -1.44
N PHE A 117 7.41 15.61 -2.31
CA PHE A 117 8.39 15.99 -3.33
C PHE A 117 7.62 16.29 -4.62
N LEU A 118 7.57 17.56 -5.01
CA LEU A 118 6.64 18.05 -6.05
C LEU A 118 7.37 18.61 -7.26
N ASN A 119 6.76 18.40 -8.42
CA ASN A 119 7.08 19.10 -9.66
C ASN A 119 5.86 19.88 -10.12
N ASN A 120 6.08 21.12 -10.56
CA ASN A 120 5.01 21.98 -11.01
C ASN A 120 4.51 21.52 -12.39
N ILE A 121 3.19 21.52 -12.55
CA ILE A 121 2.53 21.33 -13.84
C ILE A 121 2.23 22.70 -14.44
N SER A 122 1.42 23.48 -13.72
CA SER A 122 1.10 24.87 -14.04
C SER A 122 0.43 25.54 -12.84
N GLY A 123 0.74 26.82 -12.56
CA GLY A 123 0.15 27.56 -11.44
C GLY A 123 0.26 26.78 -10.13
N SER A 124 -0.85 26.62 -9.40
CA SER A 124 -0.92 25.86 -8.14
C SER A 124 -1.16 24.35 -8.33
N TYR A 125 -0.97 23.80 -9.55
CA TYR A 125 -1.12 22.37 -9.84
C TYR A 125 0.24 21.67 -9.89
N TYR A 126 0.33 20.53 -9.20
CA TYR A 126 1.55 19.76 -9.04
C TYR A 126 1.31 18.27 -9.24
N HIS A 127 2.36 17.54 -9.56
CA HIS A 127 2.43 16.08 -9.37
C HIS A 127 3.55 15.72 -8.40
N VAL A 128 3.41 14.55 -7.77
CA VAL A 128 4.43 14.01 -6.86
C VAL A 128 5.54 13.36 -7.68
N PHE A 129 6.78 13.81 -7.49
CA PHE A 129 7.95 13.19 -8.08
C PHE A 129 8.10 11.75 -7.58
N SER A 130 8.23 10.78 -8.48
CA SER A 130 8.33 9.36 -8.12
C SER A 130 7.09 8.78 -7.41
N GLU A 131 5.91 9.40 -7.59
CA GLU A 131 4.62 8.84 -7.16
C GLU A 131 4.65 8.44 -5.66
N LYS A 132 4.40 7.17 -5.33
CA LYS A 132 4.37 6.63 -3.96
C LYS A 132 5.64 6.91 -3.14
N GLN A 133 6.78 7.09 -3.80
CA GLN A 133 8.07 7.31 -3.15
C GLN A 133 8.31 8.78 -2.86
N GLY A 134 7.62 9.70 -3.56
CA GLY A 134 7.73 11.13 -3.32
C GLY A 134 6.76 11.65 -2.26
N PHE A 135 5.99 10.78 -1.62
CA PHE A 135 5.14 11.14 -0.50
C PHE A 135 5.56 10.33 0.72
N TYR A 136 5.97 11.04 1.77
CA TYR A 136 6.18 10.45 3.08
C TYR A 136 4.96 10.78 3.95
N LYS A 137 4.10 9.79 4.17
CA LYS A 137 2.93 9.92 5.06
C LYS A 137 3.42 10.07 6.49
N TYR A 138 2.83 11.02 7.20
CA TYR A 138 3.13 11.29 8.61
C TYR A 138 2.05 10.70 9.48
N GLU A 139 2.46 9.81 10.38
CA GLU A 139 1.58 9.20 11.35
C GLU A 139 2.31 9.13 12.69
N LYS A 140 1.76 9.77 13.72
CA LYS A 140 2.21 9.62 15.11
C LYS A 140 3.72 9.88 15.32
N GLY A 141 4.28 10.86 14.61
CA GLY A 141 5.70 11.24 14.71
C GLY A 141 6.65 10.40 13.84
N VAL A 142 6.11 9.43 13.11
CA VAL A 142 6.82 8.63 12.11
C VAL A 142 6.48 9.15 10.72
N ALA A 143 7.47 9.15 9.84
CA ALA A 143 7.33 9.42 8.41
C ALA A 143 7.69 8.16 7.63
N PHE A 144 6.84 7.77 6.67
CA PHE A 144 7.11 6.60 5.84
C PHE A 144 6.64 6.75 4.41
N ASP A 145 7.38 6.15 3.48
CA ASP A 145 6.96 5.88 2.11
C ASP A 145 6.93 4.35 1.89
N VAL A 146 6.73 3.93 0.64
CA VAL A 146 6.69 2.50 0.28
C VAL A 146 7.95 1.70 0.65
N PHE A 147 9.12 2.33 0.85
CA PHE A 147 10.39 1.64 1.12
C PHE A 147 11.11 2.07 2.41
N ASN A 148 10.77 3.24 2.95
CA ASN A 148 11.54 3.90 3.99
C ASN A 148 10.63 4.28 5.16
N LEU A 149 11.17 4.15 6.37
CA LEU A 149 10.53 4.56 7.61
C LEU A 149 11.55 5.28 8.49
N SER A 150 11.20 6.45 8.99
CA SER A 150 12.03 7.26 9.87
C SER A 150 11.17 8.10 10.82
N SER A 151 11.77 8.78 11.80
CA SER A 151 11.02 9.81 12.51
C SER A 151 10.79 11.02 11.60
N VAL A 152 9.69 11.75 11.82
CA VAL A 152 9.42 13.01 11.10
C VAL A 152 10.59 13.97 11.26
N THR A 153 11.13 14.08 12.48
CA THR A 153 12.25 14.97 12.79
C THR A 153 13.51 14.61 12.01
N ASP A 154 13.87 13.33 11.93
CA ASP A 154 15.07 12.89 11.21
C ASP A 154 14.93 13.15 9.71
N LEU A 155 13.78 12.82 9.12
CA LEU A 155 13.52 13.08 7.70
C LEU A 155 13.62 14.59 7.37
N GLU A 156 12.97 15.44 8.17
CA GLU A 156 13.02 16.89 7.97
C GLU A 156 14.45 17.43 8.14
N ASN A 157 15.23 16.90 9.08
CA ASN A 157 16.63 17.29 9.29
C ASN A 157 17.52 16.86 8.12
N ASP A 158 17.37 15.63 7.62
CA ASP A 158 18.10 15.14 6.46
C ASP A 158 17.86 16.04 5.25
N ILE A 159 16.61 16.42 5.01
CA ILE A 159 16.24 17.35 3.91
C ILE A 159 16.90 18.71 4.09
N ARG A 160 16.85 19.30 5.29
CA ARG A 160 17.51 20.60 5.57
C ARG A 160 19.01 20.52 5.33
N SER A 161 19.64 19.43 5.76
CA SER A 161 21.06 19.16 5.54
C SER A 161 21.38 19.07 4.04
N PHE A 162 20.59 18.33 3.26
CA PHE A 162 20.76 18.26 1.80
C PHE A 162 20.59 19.61 1.10
N LEU A 163 19.75 20.49 1.65
CA LEU A 163 19.50 21.84 1.10
C LEU A 163 20.51 22.89 1.59
N GLY A 164 21.48 22.53 2.42
CA GLY A 164 22.45 23.45 3.01
C GLY A 164 21.82 24.48 3.95
N GLN A 165 20.63 24.20 4.48
CA GLN A 165 19.91 25.07 5.41
C GLN A 165 20.32 24.75 6.86
N PRO A 166 20.64 25.74 7.71
CA PRO A 166 21.04 25.50 9.08
C PRO A 166 19.89 24.86 9.88
N THR A 167 20.22 23.83 10.66
CA THR A 167 19.28 23.12 11.54
C THR A 167 18.92 24.01 12.73
N VAL A 168 17.64 24.38 12.90
CA VAL A 168 17.14 24.85 14.19
C VAL A 168 16.77 23.62 15.01
N ILE A 169 17.66 23.20 15.90
CA ILE A 169 17.44 22.07 16.80
C ILE A 169 16.42 22.52 17.86
N ASN A 170 15.14 22.24 17.64
CA ASN A 170 14.16 22.14 18.71
C ASN A 170 13.96 20.66 19.02
N LEU A 171 14.79 20.13 19.93
CA LEU A 171 14.60 18.79 20.50
C LEU A 171 13.44 18.83 21.49
N ASN A 172 12.21 18.86 20.99
CA ASN A 172 11.04 18.45 21.74
C ASN A 172 10.41 17.25 21.02
N MET A 173 11.13 16.13 20.99
CA MET A 173 10.48 14.84 20.79
C MET A 173 9.68 14.58 22.06
N THR A 174 8.36 14.78 22.05
CA THR A 174 7.50 14.07 22.99
C THR A 174 7.50 12.61 22.54
N PRO A 175 8.14 11.68 23.26
CA PRO A 175 8.02 10.27 22.94
C PRO A 175 6.53 9.91 23.05
N LYS A 176 5.95 9.40 21.96
CA LYS A 176 4.59 8.89 22.02
C LYS A 176 4.59 7.64 22.91
N SER A 177 3.78 7.66 23.96
CA SER A 177 3.69 6.53 24.89
C SER A 177 3.10 5.33 24.17
N LEU A 178 3.86 4.24 24.10
CA LEU A 178 3.27 2.92 23.99
C LEU A 178 2.39 2.73 25.23
N GLY A 179 1.11 2.41 25.03
CA GLY A 179 0.26 2.04 26.14
C GLY A 179 0.75 0.72 26.73
N GLN A 180 1.36 0.73 27.91
CA GLN A 180 1.41 -0.49 28.71
C GLN A 180 -0.01 -0.80 29.18
N GLY A 181 -0.56 -1.95 28.78
CA GLY A 181 -1.60 -2.59 29.61
C GLY A 181 -2.94 -3.01 29.01
N ASN A 182 -3.19 -2.97 27.70
CA ASN A 182 -4.35 -3.68 27.13
C ASN A 182 -3.89 -4.93 26.39
N ASN A 183 -3.83 -6.04 27.13
CA ASN A 183 -3.63 -7.36 26.53
C ASN A 183 -4.96 -7.79 25.89
N PHE A 184 -4.95 -8.00 24.58
CA PHE A 184 -6.11 -8.48 23.85
C PHE A 184 -5.73 -9.69 23.01
N SER A 185 -6.72 -10.54 22.72
CA SER A 185 -6.59 -11.71 21.87
C SER A 185 -7.54 -11.61 20.69
N PHE A 186 -7.33 -12.43 19.67
CA PHE A 186 -8.21 -12.44 18.51
C PHE A 186 -8.46 -13.86 17.99
N TYR A 187 -9.56 -14.03 17.28
CA TYR A 187 -9.94 -15.26 16.62
C TYR A 187 -10.70 -14.95 15.32
N PRO A 188 -10.49 -15.72 14.23
CA PRO A 188 -9.50 -16.79 14.08
C PRO A 188 -8.06 -16.27 13.95
N ASN A 189 -7.07 -17.13 14.20
CA ASN A 189 -5.66 -16.81 13.99
C ASN A 189 -5.20 -16.95 12.53
N ALA A 190 -6.04 -17.53 11.67
CA ALA A 190 -5.87 -17.61 10.22
C ALA A 190 -7.15 -17.13 9.52
N ILE A 191 -7.03 -16.14 8.65
CA ILE A 191 -8.19 -15.49 8.01
C ILE A 191 -7.82 -14.92 6.64
N THR A 192 -8.80 -14.75 5.75
CA THR A 192 -8.58 -14.18 4.42
C THR A 192 -8.97 -12.71 4.37
N ALA A 193 -8.16 -11.88 3.74
CA ALA A 193 -8.36 -10.43 3.68
C ALA A 193 -9.27 -10.02 2.50
N GLY A 194 -10.14 -9.03 2.71
CA GLY A 194 -11.05 -8.48 1.69
C GLY A 194 -12.10 -9.47 1.16
N THR A 195 -12.39 -10.51 1.92
CA THR A 195 -13.34 -11.59 1.56
C THR A 195 -14.63 -11.55 2.39
N ASN A 196 -14.91 -10.42 3.04
CA ASN A 196 -15.95 -10.29 4.07
C ASN A 196 -15.76 -11.25 5.25
N SER A 197 -14.52 -11.68 5.49
CA SER A 197 -14.17 -12.48 6.66
C SER A 197 -14.16 -11.61 7.93
N LEU A 198 -14.70 -12.16 9.01
CA LEU A 198 -14.87 -11.45 10.27
C LEU A 198 -13.77 -11.85 11.27
N ILE A 199 -13.05 -10.86 11.79
CA ILE A 199 -12.16 -11.03 12.94
C ILE A 199 -12.92 -10.68 14.22
N THR A 200 -12.71 -11.46 15.27
CA THR A 200 -13.18 -11.17 16.61
C THR A 200 -11.99 -10.83 17.49
N ILE A 201 -12.01 -9.68 18.15
CA ILE A 201 -11.02 -9.23 19.12
C ILE A 201 -11.67 -9.18 20.50
N THR A 202 -11.04 -9.80 21.50
CA THR A 202 -11.52 -9.86 22.87
C THR A 202 -10.47 -9.34 23.85
N GLY A 203 -10.94 -8.65 24.88
CA GLY A 203 -10.08 -8.02 25.88
C GLY A 203 -10.93 -7.25 26.89
N SER A 204 -10.37 -6.16 27.42
CA SER A 204 -11.05 -5.26 28.35
C SER A 204 -10.57 -3.83 28.13
N GLY A 205 -11.38 -2.84 28.48
CA GLY A 205 -10.99 -1.43 28.40
C GLY A 205 -10.98 -0.87 26.98
N PHE A 206 -11.72 -1.48 26.05
CA PHE A 206 -11.91 -0.94 24.69
C PHE A 206 -12.83 0.28 24.68
N GLY A 207 -13.56 0.53 25.78
CA GLY A 207 -14.56 1.57 25.87
C GLY A 207 -15.81 1.29 25.03
N THR A 208 -16.75 2.22 25.08
CA THR A 208 -18.07 2.12 24.44
C THR A 208 -18.32 3.21 23.40
N GLN A 209 -17.29 3.99 23.06
CA GLN A 209 -17.39 5.09 22.09
C GLN A 209 -17.52 4.59 20.64
N GLY A 210 -17.12 3.34 20.38
CA GLY A 210 -17.09 2.78 19.04
C GLY A 210 -15.86 3.25 18.26
N VAL A 211 -15.94 3.15 16.93
CA VAL A 211 -14.88 3.56 16.02
C VAL A 211 -14.98 5.05 15.69
N ASP A 212 -13.85 5.74 15.77
CA ASP A 212 -13.67 7.14 15.41
C ASP A 212 -12.19 7.43 15.03
N SER A 213 -11.80 8.69 14.88
CA SER A 213 -10.44 9.09 14.50
C SER A 213 -9.35 8.77 15.53
N VAL A 214 -9.71 8.39 16.75
CA VAL A 214 -8.78 8.06 17.85
C VAL A 214 -9.00 6.66 18.44
N ASN A 215 -10.04 5.95 17.99
CA ASN A 215 -10.41 4.59 18.39
C ASN A 215 -10.65 3.73 17.14
N TYR A 216 -9.73 2.84 16.81
CA TYR A 216 -9.81 2.01 15.60
C TYR A 216 -8.86 0.81 15.66
N ILE A 217 -9.10 -0.20 14.82
CA ILE A 217 -8.13 -1.28 14.57
C ILE A 217 -7.33 -0.99 13.30
N SER A 218 -6.11 -1.53 13.21
CA SER A 218 -5.27 -1.44 12.02
C SER A 218 -4.58 -2.77 11.75
N PHE A 219 -4.32 -3.03 10.47
CA PHE A 219 -3.61 -4.22 10.00
C PHE A 219 -2.36 -3.82 9.25
N GLU A 220 -1.34 -4.68 9.27
CA GLU A 220 -0.13 -4.48 8.47
C GLU A 220 -0.46 -4.50 6.97
N ASP A 221 -0.01 -3.50 6.22
CA ASP A 221 -0.28 -3.36 4.78
C ASP A 221 0.94 -3.82 3.94
N PRO A 222 0.80 -4.88 3.11
CA PRO A 222 1.90 -5.45 2.33
C PRO A 222 2.30 -4.58 1.13
N GLU A 223 1.62 -3.47 0.88
CA GLU A 223 2.02 -2.48 -0.11
C GLU A 223 3.30 -1.75 0.30
N TYR A 224 3.60 -1.68 1.61
CA TYR A 224 4.84 -1.12 2.14
C TYR A 224 5.88 -2.23 2.35
N HIS A 225 7.13 -1.94 2.02
CA HIS A 225 8.30 -2.81 2.27
C HIS A 225 8.90 -2.60 3.66
N VAL A 226 8.16 -1.88 4.52
CA VAL A 226 8.44 -1.59 5.93
C VAL A 226 7.16 -1.87 6.71
N THR A 227 7.29 -2.19 8.00
CA THR A 227 6.11 -2.48 8.84
C THR A 227 5.31 -1.21 9.10
N VAL A 228 4.18 -1.08 8.40
CA VAL A 228 3.21 0.02 8.49
C VAL A 228 1.83 -0.58 8.71
N TYR A 229 1.03 0.07 9.55
CA TYR A 229 -0.31 -0.36 9.89
C TYR A 229 -1.33 0.61 9.30
N GLU A 230 -2.15 0.16 8.36
CA GLU A 230 -3.23 0.98 7.81
C GLU A 230 -4.50 0.82 8.64
N PRO A 231 -5.14 1.94 9.03
CA PRO A 231 -6.31 1.91 9.88
C PRO A 231 -7.55 1.45 9.12
N LEU A 232 -8.41 0.74 9.84
CA LEU A 232 -9.75 0.37 9.38
C LEU A 232 -10.70 1.52 9.74
N ASP A 233 -10.80 2.48 8.84
CA ASP A 233 -11.44 3.78 9.12
C ASP A 233 -12.95 3.77 8.92
N SER A 234 -13.50 2.80 8.19
CA SER A 234 -14.94 2.79 7.91
C SER A 234 -15.72 2.23 9.09
N VAL A 235 -16.65 3.02 9.61
CA VAL A 235 -17.59 2.58 10.66
C VAL A 235 -18.36 1.32 10.23
N THR A 236 -18.66 1.19 8.93
CA THR A 236 -19.39 0.03 8.39
C THR A 236 -18.60 -1.26 8.43
N ASP A 237 -17.27 -1.18 8.57
CA ASP A 237 -16.42 -2.37 8.66
C ASP A 237 -16.45 -2.98 10.08
N TYR A 238 -17.05 -2.30 11.06
CA TYR A 238 -17.23 -2.78 12.43
C TYR A 238 -18.66 -3.27 12.64
N LEU A 239 -18.79 -4.56 12.92
CA LEU A 239 -20.07 -5.18 13.25
C LEU A 239 -20.45 -4.96 14.72
N VAL A 240 -19.45 -5.01 15.61
CA VAL A 240 -19.64 -4.82 17.06
C VAL A 240 -18.42 -4.08 17.62
N TRP A 241 -18.67 -3.10 18.48
CA TRP A 241 -17.65 -2.53 19.37
C TRP A 241 -18.26 -2.35 20.77
N THR A 242 -17.67 -2.98 21.76
CA THR A 242 -18.01 -2.87 23.18
C THR A 242 -16.72 -2.89 23.99
N ASP A 243 -16.81 -2.64 25.30
CA ASP A 243 -15.64 -2.57 26.17
C ASP A 243 -14.77 -3.84 26.17
N THR A 244 -15.36 -5.00 25.84
CA THR A 244 -14.67 -6.31 25.90
C THR A 244 -14.65 -7.07 24.57
N LEU A 245 -15.31 -6.56 23.53
CA LEU A 245 -15.51 -7.28 22.26
C LEU A 245 -15.55 -6.31 21.09
N ILE A 246 -14.71 -6.56 20.10
CA ILE A 246 -14.76 -5.93 18.77
C ILE A 246 -14.93 -7.03 17.72
N LYS A 247 -15.84 -6.82 16.77
CA LYS A 247 -15.98 -7.66 15.57
C LYS A 247 -15.90 -6.77 14.35
N ALA A 248 -14.98 -7.07 13.44
CA ALA A 248 -14.73 -6.25 12.27
C ALA A 248 -14.40 -7.10 11.03
N TYR A 249 -14.65 -6.56 9.85
CA TYR A 249 -14.25 -7.19 8.59
C TYR A 249 -12.77 -6.94 8.30
N VAL A 250 -12.07 -7.98 7.84
CA VAL A 250 -10.65 -7.85 7.47
C VAL A 250 -10.55 -7.19 6.07
N PRO A 251 -9.86 -6.05 5.91
CA PRO A 251 -9.84 -5.27 4.66
C PRO A 251 -8.98 -5.92 3.57
N THR A 252 -9.13 -5.50 2.30
CA THR A 252 -8.41 -6.05 1.12
C THR A 252 -6.88 -6.02 1.19
N LYS A 253 -6.28 -5.16 2.03
CA LYS A 253 -4.83 -5.02 2.13
C LYS A 253 -4.28 -5.45 3.48
N ALA A 254 -5.06 -6.11 4.32
CA ALA A 254 -4.48 -6.72 5.51
C ALA A 254 -3.53 -7.85 5.10
N SER A 255 -2.33 -7.87 5.67
CA SER A 255 -1.35 -8.94 5.51
C SER A 255 -1.12 -9.71 6.81
N THR A 256 -0.22 -10.69 6.74
CA THR A 256 0.19 -11.45 7.92
C THR A 256 1.03 -10.55 8.83
N GLY A 257 0.62 -10.40 10.08
CA GLY A 257 1.25 -9.46 11.01
C GLY A 257 0.49 -9.37 12.33
N LEU A 258 0.96 -8.52 13.24
CA LEU A 258 0.20 -8.21 14.44
C LEU A 258 -1.04 -7.40 14.08
N ILE A 259 -2.01 -7.35 14.98
CA ILE A 259 -3.12 -6.39 14.92
C ILE A 259 -2.75 -5.21 15.82
N ARG A 260 -2.96 -3.99 15.35
CA ARG A 260 -2.86 -2.77 16.17
C ARG A 260 -4.26 -2.32 16.56
N LEU A 261 -4.49 -2.14 17.85
CA LEU A 261 -5.67 -1.51 18.41
C LEU A 261 -5.27 -0.11 18.92
N THR A 262 -5.87 0.93 18.35
CA THR A 262 -5.71 2.31 18.81
C THR A 262 -6.88 2.66 19.71
N LEU A 263 -6.62 3.13 20.93
CA LEU A 263 -7.64 3.64 21.86
C LEU A 263 -7.18 4.98 22.41
N ASN A 264 -8.01 6.02 22.27
CA ASN A 264 -7.67 7.39 22.67
C ASN A 264 -6.28 7.82 22.13
N ASP A 265 -6.00 7.47 20.87
CA ASP A 265 -4.73 7.72 20.17
C ASP A 265 -3.49 6.98 20.75
N VAL A 266 -3.69 6.02 21.65
CA VAL A 266 -2.65 5.13 22.19
C VAL A 266 -2.70 3.77 21.50
N ASP A 267 -1.53 3.29 21.06
CA ASP A 267 -1.40 2.03 20.33
C ASP A 267 -1.15 0.84 21.27
N TYR A 268 -1.90 -0.23 21.04
CA TYR A 268 -1.76 -1.55 21.66
C TYR A 268 -1.61 -2.59 20.55
N PHE A 269 -0.72 -3.57 20.73
CA PHE A 269 -0.47 -4.62 19.74
C PHE A 269 -0.88 -5.97 20.29
N SER A 270 -1.38 -6.84 19.40
CA SER A 270 -1.59 -8.24 19.75
C SER A 270 -0.27 -8.93 20.06
N THR A 271 -0.30 -9.98 20.89
CA THR A 271 0.88 -10.82 21.15
C THR A 271 1.12 -11.82 20.04
N ASP A 272 0.04 -12.38 19.49
CA ASP A 272 0.08 -13.34 18.39
C ASP A 272 -0.01 -12.64 17.03
N SER A 273 0.57 -13.26 16.01
CA SER A 273 0.47 -12.82 14.62
C SER A 273 -0.75 -13.43 13.95
N LEU A 274 -1.53 -12.60 13.24
CA LEU A 274 -2.62 -13.02 12.39
C LEU A 274 -2.05 -13.56 11.08
N TYR A 275 -2.39 -14.79 10.72
CA TYR A 275 -2.00 -15.38 9.44
C TYR A 275 -3.02 -15.04 8.35
N VAL A 276 -2.59 -14.28 7.34
CA VAL A 276 -3.38 -13.95 6.16
C VAL A 276 -2.75 -14.61 4.93
N PRO A 277 -3.31 -15.71 4.40
CA PRO A 277 -2.69 -16.46 3.31
C PRO A 277 -2.87 -15.76 1.95
N TYR A 278 -3.93 -14.97 1.79
CA TYR A 278 -4.19 -14.17 0.60
C TYR A 278 -5.18 -13.05 0.91
N SER A 279 -5.19 -12.03 0.04
CA SER A 279 -6.15 -10.96 0.06
C SER A 279 -6.87 -10.79 -1.28
N VAL A 280 -8.12 -10.34 -1.24
CA VAL A 280 -8.96 -10.10 -2.42
C VAL A 280 -9.40 -8.65 -2.42
N VAL A 281 -9.39 -8.03 -3.61
CA VAL A 281 -9.90 -6.66 -3.77
C VAL A 281 -11.40 -6.64 -3.52
N ASN A 282 -11.82 -5.80 -2.58
CA ASN A 282 -13.21 -5.47 -2.35
C ASN A 282 -13.45 -3.95 -2.53
N TRP A 283 -14.69 -3.59 -2.78
CA TRP A 283 -15.14 -2.21 -2.86
C TRP A 283 -16.54 -2.10 -2.26
N ASN A 284 -16.71 -1.23 -1.27
CA ASN A 284 -17.96 -1.04 -0.51
C ASN A 284 -18.55 -2.35 0.05
N GLY A 285 -17.70 -3.25 0.57
CA GLY A 285 -18.13 -4.55 1.08
C GLY A 285 -18.46 -5.60 0.00
N GLU A 286 -18.39 -5.24 -1.27
CA GLU A 286 -18.55 -6.17 -2.38
C GLU A 286 -17.19 -6.69 -2.84
N ILE A 287 -17.07 -8.01 -2.95
CA ILE A 287 -15.88 -8.64 -3.52
C ILE A 287 -15.89 -8.35 -5.02
N ILE A 288 -14.81 -7.76 -5.53
CA ILE A 288 -14.68 -7.53 -6.97
C ILE A 288 -14.35 -8.87 -7.63
N GLY A 289 -15.34 -9.46 -8.29
CA GLY A 289 -15.17 -10.65 -9.10
C GLY A 289 -14.58 -10.32 -10.47
N LEU A 290 -13.73 -11.22 -10.99
CA LEU A 290 -13.36 -11.23 -12.41
C LEU A 290 -14.61 -11.66 -13.19
N GLY A 291 -15.42 -10.70 -13.61
CA GLY A 291 -16.70 -10.95 -14.27
C GLY A 291 -16.54 -11.79 -15.53
N ASN A 292 -17.51 -12.67 -15.80
CA ASN A 292 -17.57 -13.49 -17.01
C ASN A 292 -18.01 -12.66 -18.24
N GLN A 293 -17.37 -11.52 -18.48
CA GLN A 293 -17.77 -10.59 -19.53
C GLN A 293 -17.65 -11.20 -20.94
N ASN A 294 -16.80 -12.22 -21.10
CA ASN A 294 -16.59 -12.93 -22.36
C ASN A 294 -17.36 -14.26 -22.47
N GLY A 295 -18.26 -14.58 -21.53
CA GLY A 295 -19.05 -15.82 -21.52
C GLY A 295 -18.27 -17.11 -21.25
N SER A 296 -16.93 -17.05 -21.10
CA SER A 296 -16.04 -18.22 -20.98
C SER A 296 -15.51 -18.47 -19.55
N GLY A 297 -16.05 -17.77 -18.57
CA GLY A 297 -15.47 -17.55 -17.24
C GLY A 297 -14.27 -16.59 -17.32
N GLY A 298 -14.15 -15.61 -16.44
CA GLY A 298 -12.99 -14.70 -16.39
C GLY A 298 -13.02 -13.51 -17.36
N MET A 299 -11.88 -12.81 -17.46
CA MET A 299 -11.75 -11.53 -18.20
C MET A 299 -11.05 -11.70 -19.56
N SER A 300 -11.46 -10.89 -20.52
CA SER A 300 -10.67 -10.68 -21.73
C SER A 300 -9.49 -9.78 -21.42
N TRP A 301 -8.29 -10.22 -21.81
CA TRP A 301 -7.06 -9.49 -21.57
C TRP A 301 -6.36 -9.19 -22.89
N SER A 302 -5.75 -8.01 -22.99
CA SER A 302 -4.99 -7.60 -24.17
C SER A 302 -3.62 -7.06 -23.77
N LEU A 303 -2.62 -7.38 -24.59
CA LEU A 303 -1.30 -6.80 -24.49
C LEU A 303 -1.24 -5.53 -25.32
N ASN A 304 -0.52 -4.54 -24.81
CA ASN A 304 -0.16 -3.38 -25.62
C ASN A 304 0.63 -3.87 -26.86
N SER A 305 0.20 -3.45 -28.05
CA SER A 305 0.83 -3.85 -29.32
C SER A 305 2.29 -3.42 -29.45
N ASN A 306 2.71 -2.44 -28.66
CA ASN A 306 4.07 -1.90 -28.66
C ASN A 306 5.01 -2.65 -27.69
N LEU A 307 4.54 -3.71 -27.02
CA LEU A 307 5.38 -4.49 -26.13
C LEU A 307 6.42 -5.28 -26.96
N ASP A 308 7.69 -5.21 -26.56
CA ASP A 308 8.77 -5.95 -27.21
C ASP A 308 8.50 -7.47 -27.25
N PHE A 309 8.98 -8.14 -28.30
CA PHE A 309 8.79 -9.57 -28.54
C PHE A 309 9.16 -10.45 -27.33
N TYR A 310 10.31 -10.18 -26.69
CA TYR A 310 10.76 -10.97 -25.54
C TYR A 310 9.90 -10.71 -24.31
N ALA A 311 9.52 -9.45 -24.07
CA ALA A 311 8.62 -9.10 -22.97
C ALA A 311 7.24 -9.76 -23.15
N ASN A 312 6.72 -9.76 -24.38
CA ASN A 312 5.45 -10.39 -24.72
C ASN A 312 5.51 -11.91 -24.47
N SER A 313 6.57 -12.57 -24.94
CA SER A 313 6.77 -14.01 -24.73
C SER A 313 6.85 -14.38 -23.25
N ARG A 314 7.57 -13.60 -22.44
CA ARG A 314 7.67 -13.81 -20.99
C ARG A 314 6.35 -13.61 -20.27
N LEU A 315 5.62 -12.55 -20.61
CA LEU A 315 4.34 -12.25 -20.00
C LEU A 315 3.30 -13.32 -20.37
N THR A 316 3.23 -13.70 -21.65
CA THR A 316 2.39 -14.80 -22.13
C THR A 316 2.67 -16.10 -21.38
N SER A 317 3.94 -16.44 -21.17
CA SER A 317 4.35 -17.62 -20.40
C SER A 317 3.91 -17.54 -18.93
N ALA A 318 4.12 -16.40 -18.28
CA ALA A 318 3.72 -16.18 -16.89
C ALA A 318 2.20 -16.27 -16.71
N ARG A 319 1.44 -15.66 -17.63
CA ARG A 319 -0.02 -15.73 -17.67
C ARG A 319 -0.51 -17.18 -17.83
N ASN A 320 0.08 -17.96 -18.73
CA ASN A 320 -0.31 -19.36 -18.91
C ASN A 320 -0.04 -20.18 -17.64
N LYS A 321 1.08 -19.92 -16.95
CA LYS A 321 1.36 -20.53 -15.65
C LYS A 321 0.32 -20.14 -14.60
N TRP A 322 -0.10 -18.88 -14.58
CA TRP A 322 -1.14 -18.39 -13.67
C TRP A 322 -2.50 -19.01 -13.94
N LYS A 323 -2.91 -19.10 -15.23
CA LYS A 323 -4.11 -19.80 -15.68
C LYS A 323 -4.11 -21.26 -15.18
N CYS A 324 -2.99 -21.97 -15.33
CA CYS A 324 -2.86 -23.34 -14.84
C CYS A 324 -2.93 -23.45 -13.31
N ALA A 325 -2.37 -22.48 -12.57
CA ALA A 325 -2.32 -22.52 -11.11
C ALA A 325 -3.65 -22.14 -10.44
N THR A 326 -4.43 -21.26 -11.07
CA THR A 326 -5.65 -20.67 -10.45
C THR A 326 -6.95 -21.09 -11.12
N GLY A 327 -6.89 -21.65 -12.33
CA GLY A 327 -8.08 -21.95 -13.14
C GLY A 327 -8.76 -20.71 -13.73
N ILE A 328 -8.25 -19.49 -13.49
CA ILE A 328 -8.80 -18.27 -14.06
C ILE A 328 -8.59 -18.26 -15.57
N ASN A 329 -9.66 -18.04 -16.32
CA ASN A 329 -9.61 -17.99 -17.76
C ASN A 329 -9.26 -16.58 -18.28
N TRP A 330 -7.97 -16.40 -18.58
CA TRP A 330 -7.39 -15.21 -19.21
C TRP A 330 -7.30 -15.34 -20.74
N ASN A 331 -8.44 -15.45 -21.43
CA ASN A 331 -8.44 -15.54 -22.90
C ASN A 331 -8.14 -14.18 -23.54
N ASN A 332 -7.38 -14.20 -24.64
CA ASN A 332 -7.22 -13.03 -25.49
C ASN A 332 -8.49 -12.87 -26.34
N ASN A 333 -9.05 -11.66 -26.40
CA ASN A 333 -9.78 -11.28 -27.60
C ASN A 333 -8.71 -10.98 -28.65
N LEU A 334 -8.54 -11.88 -29.62
CA LEU A 334 -7.91 -11.54 -30.89
C LEU A 334 -8.95 -10.90 -31.78
#